data_AF-N1UMX9-F1
#
_entry.id   AF-N1UMX9-F1
#
_cell.length_a   1.000
_cell.length_b   1.000
_cell.length_c   1.000
_cell.angle_alpha   90.00
_cell.angle_beta   90.00
_cell.angle_gamma   90.00
#
_symmetry.space_group_name_H-M   'P 1'
#
loop_
_entity.id
_entity.type
_entity.pdbx_description
1 polymer ?
#
loop_
_entity_poly.entity_id
_entity_poly.type
_entity_poly.pdbx_seq_one_letter_code
_entity_poly.pdbx_strand_id
1 'polypeptide(L)'
;MSFLDSLKQNSQNKIAKEYFQKIWIRNCVRNLTSLFQNSNTSLIFSGAKNNFFQNQTLVFTGASPTLEKETDWISKNRNQFHLLASDTSLGWILNFGIVPDAVLSIDSSRGTLFHFRNILPKEIPILTWFGGCTYLFDLPNPKWIYFSTHPLDQVLRSLFFQNAPILENPSLNMAGIAVSFAKHLKYDRLILKGVDFHRSNGKTHCRSSGY
;
A
#
# COMPACT_ATOMS: atom_id res chain seq x y z
N MET A 1 7.18 -2.70 -23.86
CA MET A 1 5.83 -3.27 -23.56
C MET A 1 5.09 -3.37 -24.87
N SER A 2 4.66 -4.56 -25.30
CA SER A 2 3.99 -4.72 -26.60
C SER A 2 2.53 -4.27 -26.51
N PHE A 3 1.95 -3.81 -27.63
CA PHE A 3 0.54 -3.42 -27.72
C PHE A 3 -0.44 -4.54 -27.28
N LEU A 4 -0.06 -5.81 -27.46
CA LEU A 4 -0.87 -6.95 -27.05
C LEU A 4 -0.88 -7.13 -25.52
N ASP A 5 0.20 -6.76 -24.84
CA ASP A 5 0.28 -6.83 -23.37
C ASP A 5 -0.64 -5.79 -22.73
N SER A 6 -0.75 -4.59 -23.31
CA SER A 6 -1.66 -3.55 -22.80
C SER A 6 -3.13 -3.93 -22.98
N LEU A 7 -3.50 -4.61 -24.07
CA LEU A 7 -4.86 -5.12 -24.27
C LEU A 7 -5.23 -6.22 -23.26
N LYS A 8 -4.31 -7.16 -22.99
CA LYS A 8 -4.53 -8.19 -21.96
C LYS A 8 -4.68 -7.59 -20.57
N GLN A 9 -3.82 -6.61 -20.22
CA GLN A 9 -3.89 -5.91 -18.95
C GLN A 9 -5.22 -5.16 -18.79
N ASN A 10 -5.73 -4.51 -19.85
CA ASN A 10 -7.02 -3.84 -19.85
C ASN A 10 -8.19 -4.81 -19.61
N SER A 11 -8.15 -6.00 -20.22
CA SER A 11 -9.16 -7.04 -20.00
C SER A 11 -9.16 -7.55 -18.55
N GLN A 12 -7.98 -7.83 -17.99
CA GLN A 12 -7.84 -8.26 -16.59
C GLN A 12 -8.34 -7.19 -15.61
N ASN A 13 -8.03 -5.92 -15.87
CA ASN A 13 -8.50 -4.80 -15.04
C ASN A 13 -10.03 -4.66 -15.06
N LYS A 14 -10.67 -4.90 -16.22
CA LYS A 14 -12.13 -4.90 -16.32
C LYS A 14 -12.75 -6.03 -15.50
N ILE A 15 -12.24 -7.25 -15.62
CA ILE A 15 -12.69 -8.41 -14.85
C ILE A 15 -12.50 -8.16 -13.34
N ALA A 16 -11.36 -7.62 -12.94
CA ALA A 16 -11.10 -7.26 -11.54
C ALA A 16 -12.12 -6.24 -11.02
N LYS A 17 -12.43 -5.19 -11.79
CA LYS A 17 -13.47 -4.22 -11.41
C LYS A 17 -14.84 -4.88 -11.25
N GLU A 18 -15.25 -5.71 -12.20
CA GLU A 18 -16.55 -6.41 -12.15
C GLU A 18 -16.65 -7.35 -10.94
N TYR A 19 -15.56 -8.04 -10.60
CA TYR A 19 -15.48 -8.94 -9.46
C TYR A 19 -15.48 -8.19 -8.11
N PHE A 20 -14.65 -7.16 -7.98
CA PHE A 20 -14.41 -6.51 -6.69
C PHE A 20 -15.38 -5.36 -6.37
N GLN A 21 -16.12 -4.80 -7.32
CA GLN A 21 -17.02 -3.64 -7.08
C GLN A 21 -17.95 -3.82 -5.87
N LYS A 22 -18.57 -5.00 -5.71
CA LYS A 22 -19.47 -5.27 -4.57
C LYS A 22 -18.69 -5.36 -3.26
N ILE A 23 -17.48 -5.92 -3.31
CA ILE A 23 -16.58 -6.01 -2.16
C ILE A 23 -16.11 -4.60 -1.76
N TRP A 24 -15.74 -3.75 -2.71
CA TRP A 24 -15.35 -2.37 -2.47
C TRP A 24 -16.45 -1.59 -1.79
N ILE A 25 -17.68 -1.63 -2.31
CA ILE A 25 -18.83 -0.93 -1.70
C ILE A 25 -19.04 -1.40 -0.26
N ARG A 26 -19.10 -2.72 -0.03
CA ARG A 26 -19.28 -3.31 1.30
C ARG A 26 -18.15 -2.88 2.25
N ASN A 27 -16.90 -2.95 1.78
CA ASN A 27 -15.73 -2.60 2.58
C ASN A 27 -15.73 -1.11 2.92
N CYS A 28 -16.05 -0.22 1.96
CA CYS A 28 -16.14 1.22 2.20
C CYS A 28 -17.14 1.54 3.32
N VAL A 29 -18.35 0.97 3.25
CA VAL A 29 -19.38 1.19 4.28
C VAL A 29 -18.90 0.69 5.64
N ARG A 30 -18.37 -0.54 5.72
CA ARG A 30 -17.88 -1.11 6.98
C ARG A 30 -16.72 -0.30 7.56
N ASN A 31 -15.74 0.04 6.74
CA ASN A 31 -14.51 0.72 7.17
C ASN A 31 -14.80 2.17 7.59
N LEU A 32 -15.74 2.84 6.92
CA LEU A 32 -16.21 4.16 7.35
C LEU A 32 -16.92 4.08 8.70
N THR A 33 -17.83 3.12 8.90
CA THR A 33 -18.51 2.92 10.19
C THR A 33 -17.50 2.61 11.30
N SER A 34 -16.52 1.75 11.01
CA SER A 34 -15.45 1.39 11.94
C SER A 34 -14.59 2.60 12.33
N LEU A 35 -14.30 3.51 11.39
CA LEU A 35 -13.56 4.75 11.66
C LEU A 35 -14.27 5.62 12.71
N PHE A 36 -15.60 5.71 12.67
CA PHE A 36 -16.39 6.51 13.61
C PHE A 36 -16.63 5.80 14.95
N GLN A 37 -16.50 4.48 15.01
CA GLN A 37 -16.80 3.67 16.20
C GLN A 37 -15.55 3.26 17.00
N ASN A 38 -14.41 3.07 16.33
CA ASN A 38 -13.20 2.55 16.96
C ASN A 38 -12.34 3.66 17.59
N SER A 39 -11.70 3.34 18.70
CA SER A 39 -10.72 4.20 19.38
C SER A 39 -9.32 4.17 18.75
N ASN A 40 -9.10 3.36 17.72
CA ASN A 40 -7.80 3.27 17.05
C ASN A 40 -7.49 4.58 16.33
N THR A 41 -6.27 5.08 16.48
CA THR A 41 -5.82 6.33 15.85
C THR A 41 -5.86 6.17 14.34
N SER A 42 -6.89 6.75 13.74
CA SER A 42 -7.05 6.77 12.30
C SER A 42 -6.85 8.21 11.83
N LEU A 43 -5.83 8.40 11.00
CA LEU A 43 -5.50 9.68 10.43
C LEU A 43 -5.91 9.65 8.97
N ILE A 44 -6.85 10.52 8.63
CA ILE A 44 -7.08 10.86 7.24
C ILE A 44 -5.84 11.61 6.78
N PHE A 45 -5.27 11.14 5.69
CA PHE A 45 -4.15 11.82 5.09
C PHE A 45 -4.62 13.21 4.64
N SER A 46 -4.22 14.25 5.37
CA SER A 46 -4.30 15.62 4.90
C SER A 46 -2.97 15.94 4.24
N GLY A 47 -2.97 16.62 3.10
CA GLY A 47 -1.72 16.86 2.38
C GLY A 47 -0.58 17.43 3.23
N ALA A 48 0.64 17.17 2.81
CA ALA A 48 1.82 17.68 3.50
C ALA A 48 1.98 19.19 3.28
N LYS A 49 2.50 19.87 4.30
CA LYS A 49 3.07 21.22 4.11
C LYS A 49 4.16 21.15 3.02
N ASN A 50 4.39 22.27 2.34
CA ASN A 50 5.53 22.37 1.43
C ASN A 50 6.82 22.00 2.19
N ASN A 51 7.68 21.23 1.52
CA ASN A 51 8.98 20.77 2.03
C ASN A 51 8.93 19.84 3.26
N PHE A 52 7.80 19.17 3.54
CA PHE A 52 7.65 18.33 4.73
C PHE A 52 8.69 17.21 4.85
N PHE A 53 9.01 16.51 3.74
CA PHE A 53 10.10 15.52 3.68
C PHE A 53 11.22 15.96 2.71
N GLN A 54 11.54 17.26 2.73
CA GLN A 54 12.67 17.77 1.97
C GLN A 54 13.96 17.05 2.37
N ASN A 55 14.79 16.73 1.39
CA ASN A 55 16.03 15.96 1.47
C ASN A 55 15.89 14.52 1.98
N GLN A 56 14.68 14.03 2.23
CA GLN A 56 14.45 12.67 2.70
C GLN A 56 14.21 11.70 1.55
N THR A 57 14.58 10.43 1.77
CA THR A 57 14.34 9.33 0.84
C THR A 57 13.22 8.46 1.36
N LEU A 58 12.28 8.12 0.47
CA LEU A 58 11.38 7.01 0.67
C LEU A 58 11.91 5.78 -0.09
N VAL A 59 12.01 4.64 0.57
CA VAL A 59 12.22 3.34 -0.07
C VAL A 59 10.90 2.59 -0.02
N PHE A 60 10.41 2.16 -1.18
CA PHE A 60 9.28 1.24 -1.27
C PHE A 60 9.76 -0.17 -1.58
N THR A 61 9.28 -1.16 -0.81
CA THR A 61 9.52 -2.59 -1.11
C THR A 61 8.27 -3.23 -1.69
N GLY A 62 8.36 -3.69 -2.93
CA GLY A 62 7.46 -4.70 -3.49
C GLY A 62 7.96 -6.11 -3.17
N ALA A 63 7.18 -7.11 -3.56
CA ALA A 63 7.45 -8.50 -3.20
C ALA A 63 8.09 -9.33 -4.33
N SER A 64 8.76 -8.72 -5.31
CA SER A 64 9.47 -9.48 -6.36
C SER A 64 10.58 -10.37 -5.75
N PRO A 65 10.93 -11.54 -6.34
CA PRO A 65 12.04 -12.38 -5.88
C PRO A 65 13.38 -11.66 -5.71
N THR A 66 13.61 -10.56 -6.42
CA THR A 66 14.86 -9.78 -6.29
C THR A 66 14.98 -9.04 -4.98
N LEU A 67 13.87 -8.80 -4.25
CA LEU A 67 13.91 -8.23 -2.90
C LEU A 67 14.88 -9.02 -2.01
N GLU A 68 14.93 -10.34 -2.17
CA GLU A 68 15.82 -11.21 -1.39
C GLU A 68 17.29 -10.80 -1.51
N LYS A 69 17.74 -10.39 -2.71
CA LYS A 69 19.13 -9.94 -2.96
C LYS A 69 19.35 -8.49 -2.55
N GLU A 70 18.29 -7.70 -2.53
CA GLU A 70 18.35 -6.27 -2.17
C GLU A 70 18.24 -6.02 -0.66
N THR A 71 17.82 -7.04 0.11
CA THR A 71 17.57 -6.93 1.55
C THR A 71 18.82 -6.53 2.34
N ASP A 72 20.01 -7.02 1.96
CA ASP A 72 21.27 -6.63 2.59
C ASP A 72 21.54 -5.12 2.46
N TRP A 73 21.22 -4.53 1.32
CA TRP A 73 21.36 -3.09 1.11
C TRP A 73 20.37 -2.32 1.98
N ILE A 74 19.12 -2.80 2.09
CA ILE A 74 18.09 -2.18 2.92
C ILE A 74 18.53 -2.19 4.39
N SER A 75 19.01 -3.34 4.89
CA SER A 75 19.49 -3.49 6.26
C SER A 75 20.66 -2.55 6.57
N LYS A 76 21.70 -2.55 5.71
CA LYS A 76 22.90 -1.70 5.88
C LYS A 76 22.59 -0.20 5.87
N ASN A 77 21.55 0.21 5.16
CA ASN A 77 21.21 1.63 4.97
C ASN A 77 19.92 2.04 5.71
N ARG A 78 19.38 1.20 6.61
CA ARG A 78 18.03 1.35 7.17
C ARG A 78 17.74 2.73 7.78
N ASN A 79 18.75 3.37 8.36
CA ASN A 79 18.63 4.67 9.04
C ASN A 79 18.74 5.88 8.09
N GLN A 80 18.92 5.67 6.78
CA GLN A 80 19.10 6.74 5.79
C GLN A 80 17.82 7.05 4.99
N PHE A 81 16.72 6.35 5.27
CA PHE A 81 15.47 6.49 4.54
C PHE A 81 14.27 6.09 5.39
N HIS A 82 13.09 6.55 4.97
CA HIS A 82 11.83 5.97 5.41
C HIS A 82 11.48 4.75 4.57
N LEU A 83 10.97 3.70 5.20
CA LEU A 83 10.66 2.42 4.57
C LEU A 83 9.14 2.21 4.51
N LEU A 84 8.59 2.22 3.30
CA LEU A 84 7.22 1.85 3.00
C LEU A 84 7.18 0.44 2.43
N ALA A 85 6.74 -0.53 3.21
CA ALA A 85 6.65 -1.91 2.74
C ALA A 85 5.30 -2.19 2.11
N SER A 86 5.25 -2.97 1.02
CA SER A 86 3.98 -3.62 0.66
C SER A 86 3.59 -4.67 1.70
N ASP A 87 2.28 -4.87 1.87
CA ASP A 87 1.76 -6.01 2.63
C ASP A 87 2.39 -7.36 2.19
N THR A 88 2.49 -7.59 0.88
CA THR A 88 3.09 -8.80 0.32
C THR A 88 4.58 -8.98 0.60
N SER A 89 5.35 -7.89 0.79
CA SER A 89 6.78 -7.98 1.14
C SER A 89 7.01 -8.02 2.65
N LEU A 90 5.97 -7.70 3.44
CA LEU A 90 6.05 -7.52 4.88
C LEU A 90 6.64 -8.73 5.61
N GLY A 91 6.17 -9.94 5.26
CA GLY A 91 6.66 -11.16 5.88
C GLY A 91 8.16 -11.39 5.65
N TRP A 92 8.68 -11.04 4.48
CA TRP A 92 10.10 -11.19 4.18
C TRP A 92 10.96 -10.20 4.98
N ILE A 93 10.62 -8.91 4.94
CA ILE A 93 11.44 -7.88 5.61
C ILE A 93 11.45 -8.05 7.13
N LEU A 94 10.32 -8.45 7.73
CA LEU A 94 10.23 -8.70 9.17
C LEU A 94 11.02 -9.94 9.58
N ASN A 95 11.01 -11.00 8.76
CA ASN A 95 11.84 -12.19 9.02
C ASN A 95 13.35 -11.88 9.00
N PHE A 96 13.76 -10.80 8.34
CA PHE A 96 15.13 -10.28 8.36
C PHE A 96 15.39 -9.23 9.45
N GLY A 97 14.44 -9.02 10.38
CA GLY A 97 14.56 -8.06 11.47
C GLY A 97 14.41 -6.59 11.03
N ILE A 98 13.92 -6.34 9.82
CA ILE A 98 13.74 -4.98 9.28
C ILE A 98 12.29 -4.56 9.54
N VAL A 99 12.11 -3.64 10.49
CA VAL A 99 10.80 -3.04 10.78
C VAL A 99 10.57 -1.85 9.83
N PRO A 100 9.46 -1.83 9.04
CA PRO A 100 9.14 -0.70 8.17
C PRO A 100 8.55 0.47 8.97
N ASP A 101 8.61 1.68 8.40
CA ASP A 101 8.02 2.89 8.99
C ASP A 101 6.51 2.98 8.70
N ALA A 102 6.05 2.34 7.61
CA ALA A 102 4.64 2.16 7.28
C ALA A 102 4.45 0.94 6.37
N VAL A 103 3.23 0.40 6.34
CA VAL A 103 2.84 -0.66 5.39
C VAL A 103 1.77 -0.15 4.44
N LEU A 104 1.98 -0.32 3.13
CA LEU A 104 0.99 -0.06 2.09
C LEU A 104 0.19 -1.33 1.80
N SER A 105 -1.14 -1.26 1.93
CA SER A 105 -2.05 -2.32 1.54
C SER A 105 -3.25 -1.77 0.79
N ILE A 106 -3.48 -2.27 -0.42
CA ILE A 106 -4.55 -1.81 -1.31
C ILE A 106 -5.60 -2.89 -1.60
N ASP A 107 -5.28 -4.17 -1.35
CA ASP A 107 -6.16 -5.27 -1.68
C ASP A 107 -7.39 -5.33 -0.78
N SER A 108 -8.53 -5.65 -1.40
CA SER A 108 -9.84 -5.69 -0.72
C SER A 108 -10.22 -7.09 -0.25
N SER A 109 -9.45 -8.09 -0.67
CA SER A 109 -9.76 -9.50 -0.45
C SER A 109 -9.39 -9.95 0.97
N ARG A 110 -9.96 -11.06 1.41
CA ARG A 110 -9.57 -11.70 2.69
C ARG A 110 -8.14 -12.26 2.65
N GLY A 111 -7.55 -12.46 1.46
CA GLY A 111 -6.18 -12.93 1.31
C GLY A 111 -5.17 -12.04 2.01
N THR A 112 -5.45 -10.73 2.08
CA THR A 112 -4.64 -9.74 2.82
C THR A 112 -4.36 -10.13 4.27
N LEU A 113 -5.28 -10.88 4.92
CA LEU A 113 -5.08 -11.41 6.28
C LEU A 113 -3.77 -12.20 6.42
N PHE A 114 -3.35 -12.92 5.38
CA PHE A 114 -2.14 -13.73 5.41
C PHE A 114 -0.89 -12.89 5.67
N HIS A 115 -0.86 -11.66 5.17
CA HIS A 115 0.28 -10.77 5.29
C HIS A 115 0.42 -10.14 6.68
N PHE A 116 -0.67 -10.05 7.46
CA PHE A 116 -0.72 -9.32 8.74
C PHE A 116 -0.87 -10.23 9.97
N ARG A 117 -0.41 -11.49 9.91
CA ARG A 117 -0.55 -12.53 10.96
C ARG A 117 0.19 -12.20 12.28
N ASN A 118 -0.19 -11.13 12.99
CA ASN A 118 0.41 -10.60 14.22
C ASN A 118 1.92 -10.30 14.15
N ILE A 119 2.49 -10.22 12.94
CA ILE A 119 3.91 -9.94 12.74
C ILE A 119 4.22 -8.44 12.78
N LEU A 120 3.23 -7.58 12.53
CA LEU A 120 3.43 -6.13 12.47
C LEU A 120 3.37 -5.52 13.87
N PRO A 121 4.41 -4.80 14.33
CA PRO A 121 4.34 -4.04 15.58
C PRO A 121 3.16 -3.06 15.56
N LYS A 122 2.46 -2.91 16.68
CA LYS A 122 1.17 -2.20 16.74
C LYS A 122 1.29 -0.71 16.45
N GLU A 123 2.48 -0.15 16.58
CA GLU A 123 2.79 1.26 16.36
C GLU A 123 2.94 1.58 14.88
N ILE A 124 3.21 0.57 14.04
CA ILE A 124 3.47 0.79 12.62
C ILE A 124 2.15 1.08 11.90
N PRO A 125 2.02 2.25 11.25
CA PRO A 125 0.82 2.64 10.54
C PRO A 125 0.61 1.80 9.26
N ILE A 126 -0.66 1.58 8.95
CA ILE A 126 -1.10 0.93 7.71
C ILE A 126 -1.70 2.00 6.80
N LEU A 127 -1.01 2.29 5.69
CA LEU A 127 -1.49 3.11 4.59
C LEU A 127 -2.46 2.30 3.73
N THR A 128 -3.73 2.71 3.72
CA THR A 128 -4.80 2.01 2.98
C THR A 128 -5.92 2.97 2.56
N TRP A 129 -6.98 2.44 1.97
CA TRP A 129 -8.16 3.17 1.50
C TRP A 129 -9.44 2.51 2.01
N PHE A 130 -10.58 3.21 1.93
CA PHE A 130 -11.84 2.68 2.47
C PHE A 130 -12.31 1.39 1.79
N GLY A 131 -11.98 1.17 0.52
CA GLY A 131 -12.28 -0.08 -0.20
C GLY A 131 -11.37 -1.26 0.17
N GLY A 132 -10.30 -1.02 0.94
CA GLY A 132 -9.32 -2.03 1.34
C GLY A 132 -9.90 -3.12 2.25
N CYS A 133 -9.11 -4.16 2.52
CA CYS A 133 -9.53 -5.29 3.32
C CYS A 133 -9.98 -4.83 4.72
N THR A 134 -11.22 -5.17 5.07
CA THR A 134 -11.84 -4.71 6.32
C THR A 134 -11.16 -5.24 7.59
N TYR A 135 -10.45 -6.37 7.50
CA TYR A 135 -9.63 -6.88 8.60
C TYR A 135 -8.54 -5.88 9.02
N LEU A 136 -8.01 -5.09 8.08
CA LEU A 136 -7.02 -4.08 8.40
C LEU A 136 -7.57 -3.11 9.45
N PHE A 137 -8.82 -2.64 9.27
CA PHE A 137 -9.48 -1.69 10.18
C PHE A 137 -9.75 -2.25 11.58
N ASP A 138 -9.79 -3.58 11.71
CA ASP A 138 -9.89 -4.27 12.99
C ASP A 138 -8.54 -4.37 13.73
N LEU A 139 -7.41 -4.24 13.02
CA LEU A 139 -6.07 -4.24 13.63
C LEU A 139 -5.87 -2.99 14.51
N PRO A 140 -5.15 -3.11 15.64
CA PRO A 140 -4.87 -1.99 16.54
C PRO A 140 -3.95 -0.94 15.92
N ASN A 141 -3.28 -1.27 14.81
CA ASN A 141 -2.38 -0.38 14.11
C ASN A 141 -3.03 0.94 13.69
N PRO A 142 -2.32 2.07 13.74
CA PRO A 142 -2.83 3.32 13.18
C PRO A 142 -3.19 3.16 11.71
N LYS A 143 -4.27 3.81 11.29
CA LYS A 143 -4.68 3.81 9.87
C LYS A 143 -4.33 5.15 9.25
N TRP A 144 -3.56 5.10 8.16
CA TRP A 144 -3.34 6.24 7.29
C TRP A 144 -4.21 6.04 6.06
N ILE A 145 -5.28 6.83 5.97
CA ILE A 145 -6.31 6.63 4.94
C ILE A 145 -6.09 7.63 3.82
N TYR A 146 -5.90 7.13 2.60
CA TYR A 146 -5.88 7.94 1.39
C TYR A 146 -7.18 7.75 0.59
N PHE A 147 -7.51 8.74 -0.26
CA PHE A 147 -8.61 8.64 -1.21
C PHE A 147 -8.10 8.30 -2.60
N SER A 148 -8.67 7.26 -3.21
CA SER A 148 -8.39 6.86 -4.59
C SER A 148 -9.27 7.61 -5.58
N THR A 149 -9.07 7.38 -6.87
CA THR A 149 -9.97 7.86 -7.94
C THR A 149 -11.27 7.06 -8.05
N HIS A 150 -11.53 6.11 -7.14
CA HIS A 150 -12.77 5.34 -7.13
C HIS A 150 -13.99 6.25 -6.81
N PRO A 151 -15.14 6.12 -7.50
CA PRO A 151 -16.28 7.02 -7.31
C PRO A 151 -16.76 7.15 -5.85
N LEU A 152 -16.80 6.05 -5.09
CA LEU A 152 -17.19 6.11 -3.68
C LEU A 152 -16.20 6.91 -2.82
N ASP A 153 -14.89 6.79 -3.07
CA ASP A 153 -13.91 7.59 -2.36
C ASP A 153 -14.08 9.08 -2.66
N GLN A 154 -14.41 9.43 -3.91
CA GLN A 154 -14.66 10.81 -4.31
C GLN A 154 -15.90 11.39 -3.62
N VAL A 155 -16.97 10.59 -3.50
CA VAL A 155 -18.18 10.97 -2.76
C VAL A 155 -17.85 11.16 -1.28
N LEU A 156 -17.18 10.20 -0.65
CA LEU A 156 -16.80 10.28 0.77
C LEU A 156 -15.89 11.46 1.06
N ARG A 157 -14.90 11.70 0.19
CA ARG A 157 -14.02 12.87 0.25
C ARG A 157 -14.83 14.16 0.19
N SER A 158 -15.74 14.30 -0.78
CA SER A 158 -16.56 15.50 -0.94
C SER A 158 -17.46 15.76 0.28
N LEU A 159 -18.05 14.71 0.85
CA LEU A 159 -19.00 14.83 1.96
C LEU A 159 -18.32 15.06 3.31
N PHE A 160 -17.22 14.36 3.58
CA PHE A 160 -16.65 14.28 4.93
C PHE A 160 -15.19 14.77 5.03
N PHE A 161 -14.44 14.81 3.92
CA PHE A 161 -12.99 15.02 3.94
C PHE A 161 -12.51 15.91 2.79
N GLN A 162 -13.11 17.08 2.61
CA GLN A 162 -12.93 17.94 1.43
C GLN A 162 -11.46 18.31 1.13
N ASN A 163 -10.66 18.46 2.19
CA ASN A 163 -9.24 18.81 2.10
C ASN A 163 -8.29 17.61 1.95
N ALA A 164 -8.82 16.38 2.01
CA ALA A 164 -8.00 15.20 1.79
C ALA A 164 -7.57 15.14 0.32
N PRO A 165 -6.33 14.73 0.03
CA PRO A 165 -5.85 14.60 -1.32
C PRO A 165 -6.32 13.29 -1.94
N ILE A 166 -6.29 13.26 -3.28
CA ILE A 166 -6.54 12.05 -4.05
C ILE A 166 -5.17 11.51 -4.47
N LEU A 167 -4.89 10.25 -4.13
CA LEU A 167 -3.73 9.55 -4.67
C LEU A 167 -4.16 8.80 -5.93
N GLU A 168 -3.69 9.30 -7.08
CA GLU A 168 -3.88 8.63 -8.36
C GLU A 168 -3.03 7.36 -8.45
N ASN A 169 -3.51 6.34 -9.16
CA ASN A 169 -2.74 5.11 -9.39
C ASN A 169 -2.82 4.68 -10.86
N PRO A 170 -2.15 5.40 -11.79
CA PRO A 170 -2.21 5.07 -13.21
C PRO A 170 -1.59 3.69 -13.53
N SER A 171 -0.65 3.20 -12.73
CA SER A 171 -0.03 1.88 -12.94
C SER A 171 -0.87 0.72 -12.42
N LEU A 172 -1.95 1.01 -11.67
CA LEU A 172 -2.88 0.03 -11.12
C LEU A 172 -2.19 -1.05 -10.28
N ASN A 173 -1.10 -0.69 -9.60
CA ASN A 173 -0.36 -1.55 -8.68
C ASN A 173 0.12 -0.75 -7.46
N MET A 174 0.69 -1.42 -6.46
CA MET A 174 1.12 -0.75 -5.22
C MET A 174 2.26 0.24 -5.44
N ALA A 175 3.18 -0.03 -6.38
CA ALA A 175 4.27 0.88 -6.68
C ALA A 175 3.76 2.24 -7.19
N GLY A 176 2.65 2.27 -7.94
CA GLY A 176 2.00 3.51 -8.35
C GLY A 176 1.46 4.32 -7.19
N ILE A 177 0.82 3.67 -6.21
CA ILE A 177 0.40 4.35 -4.97
C ILE A 177 1.61 4.84 -4.19
N ALA A 178 2.70 4.07 -4.09
CA ALA A 178 3.93 4.52 -3.43
C ALA A 178 4.52 5.78 -4.10
N VAL A 179 4.50 5.84 -5.44
CA VAL A 179 4.89 7.04 -6.20
C VAL A 179 3.99 8.23 -5.87
N SER A 180 2.67 8.05 -5.90
CA SER A 180 1.72 9.13 -5.59
C SER A 180 1.83 9.59 -4.15
N PHE A 181 2.01 8.66 -3.20
CA PHE A 181 2.26 8.95 -1.79
C PHE A 181 3.54 9.77 -1.60
N ALA A 182 4.65 9.36 -2.22
CA ALA A 182 5.92 10.08 -2.15
C ALA A 182 5.80 11.52 -2.67
N LYS A 183 5.15 11.69 -3.85
CA LYS A 183 4.90 13.01 -4.45
C LYS A 183 4.01 13.88 -3.57
N HIS A 184 2.97 13.31 -2.99
CA HIS A 184 2.02 14.05 -2.16
C HIS A 184 2.65 14.54 -0.85
N LEU A 185 3.58 13.76 -0.32
CA LEU A 185 4.34 14.09 0.88
C LEU A 185 5.61 14.89 0.64
N LYS A 186 5.91 15.23 -0.62
CA LYS A 186 7.10 16.01 -1.01
C LYS A 186 8.41 15.33 -0.58
N TYR A 187 8.50 14.02 -0.77
CA TYR A 187 9.80 13.34 -0.72
C TYR A 187 10.64 13.74 -1.93
N ASP A 188 11.91 14.03 -1.70
CA ASP A 188 12.84 14.37 -2.78
C ASP A 188 13.24 13.14 -3.60
N ARG A 189 13.34 11.99 -2.94
CA ARG A 189 13.81 10.74 -3.56
C ARG A 189 12.87 9.59 -3.23
N LEU A 190 12.56 8.80 -4.25
CA LEU A 190 11.88 7.51 -4.14
C LEU A 190 12.75 6.43 -4.77
N ILE A 191 13.06 5.39 -3.99
CA ILE A 191 13.76 4.20 -4.45
C ILE A 191 12.78 3.03 -4.40
N LEU A 192 12.67 2.29 -5.51
CA LEU A 192 11.86 1.09 -5.60
C LEU A 192 12.76 -0.14 -5.47
N LYS A 193 12.38 -1.05 -4.58
CA LYS A 193 13.07 -2.33 -4.31
C LYS A 193 12.09 -3.47 -4.40
N GLY A 194 12.48 -4.61 -4.96
CA GLY A 194 11.58 -5.74 -5.15
C GLY A 194 10.38 -5.45 -6.06
N VAL A 195 10.55 -4.60 -7.09
CA VAL A 195 9.46 -4.22 -8.03
C VAL A 195 9.79 -4.58 -9.48
N ASP A 196 10.75 -5.48 -9.71
CA ASP A 196 10.94 -5.97 -11.08
C ASP A 196 9.86 -6.98 -11.45
N PHE A 197 9.42 -6.92 -12.70
CA PHE A 197 8.47 -7.88 -13.27
C PHE A 197 9.16 -9.20 -13.64
N HIS A 198 10.24 -9.55 -12.93
CA HIS A 198 11.08 -10.70 -13.23
C HIS A 198 10.54 -11.94 -12.54
N ARG A 199 10.42 -13.05 -13.28
CA ARG A 199 10.13 -14.37 -12.72
C ARG A 199 11.42 -15.17 -12.68
N SER A 200 11.86 -15.59 -11.50
CA SER A 200 13.07 -16.39 -11.34
C SER A 200 12.73 -17.75 -10.74
N ASN A 201 13.19 -18.83 -11.37
CA ASN A 201 13.01 -20.21 -10.88
C ASN A 201 11.55 -20.56 -10.51
N GLY A 202 10.59 -20.11 -11.32
CA GLY A 202 9.15 -20.32 -11.08
C GLY A 202 8.53 -19.45 -9.97
N LYS A 203 9.34 -18.68 -9.23
CA LYS A 203 8.87 -17.75 -8.21
C LYS A 203 8.37 -16.46 -8.85
N THR A 204 7.20 -16.04 -8.43
CA THR A 204 6.62 -14.73 -8.76
C THR A 204 6.83 -13.71 -7.65
N HIS A 205 7.13 -14.18 -6.43
CA HIS A 205 7.33 -13.35 -5.26
C HIS A 205 8.52 -13.83 -4.42
N CYS A 206 9.05 -12.96 -3.55
CA CYS A 206 10.02 -13.32 -2.54
C CYS A 206 9.41 -14.32 -1.55
N ARG A 207 10.26 -15.09 -0.88
CA ARG A 207 9.84 -16.00 0.19
C ARG A 207 9.07 -15.25 1.28
N SER A 208 8.19 -15.97 2.00
CA SER A 208 7.36 -15.42 3.09
C SER A 208 6.33 -14.36 2.65
N SER A 209 6.07 -14.22 1.35
CA SER A 209 5.04 -13.34 0.81
C SER A 209 3.63 -13.96 0.81
N GLY A 210 3.53 -15.29 0.90
CA GLY A 210 2.27 -16.03 0.78
C GLY A 210 1.93 -16.51 -0.63
N TYR A 211 2.87 -16.38 -1.57
CA TYR A 211 2.78 -16.84 -2.95
C TYR A 211 3.97 -17.74 -3.33
#